data_AF-A0A933P0C8-F1
#
_entry.id   AF-A0A933P0C8-F1
#
_cell.length_a   1.000
_cell.length_b   1.000
_cell.length_c   1.000
_cell.angle_alpha   90.00
_cell.angle_beta   90.00
_cell.angle_gamma   90.00
#
_symmetry.space_group_name_H-M   'P 1'
#
loop_
_entity.id
_entity.type
_entity.pdbx_description
1 polymer ?
#
loop_
_entity_poly.entity_id
_entity_poly.type
_entity_poly.pdbx_seq_one_letter_code
_entity_poly.pdbx_strand_id
1 'polypeptide(L)'
;MPTINQLVRYGRSRKQWKTKSPALQSCPQRRGVCTRVYTTTPKKPNSALRKVCRVRLTNGYEVTSYIPGIGHNLQEHSIVLIRGGRVKDLPGVRYHTIRGTLDAQGVANRKQSRSKYGAKRGTGAQQAAQAAPATQAAPTAAAPQKK
;
A
#
# COMPACT_ATOMS: atom_id res chain seq x y z
N MET A 1 -40.07 5.79 -26.80
CA MET A 1 -39.27 5.53 -28.03
C MET A 1 -39.11 6.84 -28.77
N PRO A 2 -37.89 7.30 -29.08
CA PRO A 2 -37.70 8.54 -29.84
C PRO A 2 -38.09 8.38 -31.31
N THR A 3 -38.67 9.42 -31.90
CA THR A 3 -39.06 9.46 -33.32
C THR A 3 -37.84 9.70 -34.23
N ILE A 4 -37.95 9.38 -35.52
CA ILE A 4 -36.84 9.56 -36.49
C ILE A 4 -36.44 11.04 -36.56
N ASN A 5 -37.41 11.96 -36.60
CA ASN A 5 -37.14 13.41 -36.61
C ASN A 5 -36.41 13.90 -35.34
N GLN A 6 -36.64 13.25 -34.19
CA GLN A 6 -35.88 13.54 -32.96
C GLN A 6 -34.43 13.06 -33.06
N LEU A 7 -34.18 11.92 -33.70
CA LEU A 7 -32.83 11.40 -33.91
C LEU A 7 -32.04 12.19 -34.96
N VAL A 8 -32.72 12.74 -35.97
CA VAL A 8 -32.13 13.62 -36.98
C VAL A 8 -31.74 14.97 -36.37
N ARG A 9 -32.57 15.54 -35.49
CA ARG A 9 -32.25 16.80 -34.77
C ARG A 9 -31.25 16.60 -33.63
N TYR A 10 -31.35 15.47 -32.92
CA TYR A 10 -30.50 15.12 -31.78
C TYR A 10 -29.99 13.69 -31.93
N GLY A 11 -28.80 13.56 -32.50
CA GLY A 11 -28.13 12.26 -32.64
C GLY A 11 -27.94 11.56 -31.30
N ARG A 12 -27.86 10.22 -31.33
CA ARG A 12 -27.65 9.43 -30.10
C ARG A 12 -26.25 9.70 -29.54
N SER A 13 -26.16 10.10 -28.28
CA SER A 13 -24.88 10.27 -27.60
C SER A 13 -24.36 8.94 -27.05
N ARG A 14 -23.06 8.69 -27.26
CA ARG A 14 -22.37 7.56 -26.62
C ARG A 14 -22.07 7.93 -25.17
N LYS A 15 -22.41 7.04 -24.23
CA LYS A 15 -22.10 7.25 -22.82
C LYS A 15 -20.59 7.14 -22.59
N GLN A 16 -19.96 8.22 -22.14
CA GLN A 16 -18.53 8.22 -21.79
C GLN A 16 -18.31 7.64 -20.39
N TRP A 17 -17.32 6.76 -20.24
CA TRP A 17 -17.03 6.06 -18.98
C TRP A 17 -15.72 6.57 -18.39
N LYS A 18 -15.75 6.94 -17.11
CA LYS A 18 -14.56 7.42 -16.39
C LYS A 18 -13.84 6.26 -15.71
N THR A 19 -12.51 6.24 -15.82
CA THR A 19 -11.68 5.20 -15.21
C THR A 19 -11.74 5.25 -13.68
N LYS A 20 -11.76 4.07 -13.04
CA LYS A 20 -11.78 3.95 -11.58
C LYS A 20 -10.44 4.32 -10.92
N SER A 21 -9.39 4.56 -11.68
CA SER A 21 -8.02 4.82 -11.24
C SER A 21 -7.36 5.94 -12.06
N PRO A 22 -7.81 7.21 -11.93
CA PRO A 22 -7.38 8.30 -12.80
C PRO A 22 -5.89 8.67 -12.63
N ALA A 23 -5.33 8.54 -11.43
CA ALA A 23 -3.95 8.95 -11.14
C ALA A 23 -2.89 8.04 -11.75
N LEU A 24 -3.28 6.88 -12.30
CA LEU A 24 -2.34 6.00 -13.01
C LEU A 24 -2.15 6.42 -14.48
N GLN A 25 -3.00 7.28 -15.05
CA GLN A 25 -2.93 7.73 -16.45
C GLN A 25 -2.65 6.58 -17.44
N SER A 26 -3.50 5.53 -17.40
CA SER A 26 -3.38 4.33 -18.25
C SER A 26 -2.14 3.43 -18.02
N CYS A 27 -1.23 3.78 -17.11
CA CYS A 27 -0.17 2.87 -16.68
C CYS A 27 -0.73 1.79 -15.73
N PRO A 28 -0.25 0.53 -15.80
CA PRO A 28 -0.71 -0.52 -14.89
C PRO A 28 -0.23 -0.29 -13.46
N GLN A 29 0.99 0.22 -13.32
CA GLN A 29 1.68 0.45 -12.04
C GLN A 29 2.44 1.76 -12.10
N ARG A 30 2.58 2.45 -10.97
CA ARG A 30 3.33 3.71 -10.91
C ARG A 30 4.11 3.81 -9.61
N ARG A 31 5.36 4.28 -9.72
CA ARG A 31 6.23 4.54 -8.58
C ARG A 31 5.81 5.83 -7.88
N GLY A 32 5.94 5.84 -6.55
CA GLY A 32 5.74 7.02 -5.72
C GLY A 32 6.47 6.91 -4.39
N VAL A 33 6.50 8.01 -3.66
CA VAL A 33 7.14 8.14 -2.35
C VAL A 33 6.05 8.31 -1.29
N CYS A 34 6.14 7.53 -0.21
CA CYS A 34 5.23 7.68 0.93
C CYS A 34 5.49 9.00 1.64
N THR A 35 4.46 9.84 1.74
CA THR A 35 4.51 11.09 2.52
C THR A 35 4.14 10.86 3.97
N ARG A 36 3.12 10.02 4.23
CA ARG A 36 2.68 9.65 5.57
C ARG A 36 2.13 8.23 5.60
N VAL A 37 2.49 7.48 6.63
CA VAL A 37 1.94 6.14 6.91
C VAL A 37 1.07 6.22 8.16
N TYR A 38 -0.19 5.79 8.08
CA TYR A 38 -1.14 5.88 9.20
C TYR A 38 -2.25 4.84 9.09
N THR A 39 -3.07 4.74 10.12
CA THR A 39 -4.21 3.84 10.16
C THR A 39 -5.53 4.61 10.02
N THR A 40 -6.51 4.01 9.35
CA THR A 40 -7.84 4.58 9.14
C THR A 40 -8.91 3.57 9.52
N THR A 41 -9.99 4.04 10.15
CA THR A 41 -11.18 3.24 10.42
C THR A 41 -12.06 3.12 9.17
N PRO A 42 -12.66 1.93 8.90
CA PRO A 42 -13.54 1.72 7.75
C PRO A 42 -14.93 2.31 7.95
N LYS A 43 -15.72 2.32 6.87
CA LYS A 43 -17.15 2.66 6.92
C LYS A 43 -17.93 1.57 7.69
N LYS A 44 -18.89 1.97 8.53
CA LYS A 44 -19.92 1.09 9.13
C LYS A 44 -20.54 0.22 8.01
N PRO A 45 -20.70 -1.11 8.16
CA PRO A 45 -20.81 -1.93 9.37
C PRO A 45 -19.50 -2.51 9.93
N ASN A 46 -18.38 -2.32 9.23
CA ASN A 46 -17.13 -2.98 9.59
C ASN A 46 -16.39 -2.18 10.68
N SER A 47 -15.61 -2.89 11.50
CA SER A 47 -14.68 -2.31 12.47
C SER A 47 -13.29 -2.95 12.29
N ALA A 48 -12.25 -2.12 12.14
CA ALA A 48 -10.85 -2.53 12.05
C ALA A 48 -9.95 -1.30 11.98
N LEU A 49 -8.65 -1.48 12.24
CA LEU A 49 -7.63 -0.49 11.88
C LEU A 49 -6.98 -0.89 10.55
N ARG A 50 -7.32 -0.18 9.47
CA ARG A 50 -6.76 -0.42 8.15
C ARG A 50 -5.49 0.38 7.97
N LYS A 51 -4.40 -0.28 7.54
CA LYS A 51 -3.09 0.36 7.29
C LYS A 51 -3.07 1.00 5.91
N VAL A 52 -2.75 2.29 5.87
CA VAL A 52 -2.84 3.13 4.68
C VAL A 52 -1.62 4.02 4.59
N CYS A 53 -1.19 4.37 3.38
CA CYS A 53 -0.20 5.40 3.15
C CYS A 53 -0.69 6.45 2.18
N ARG A 54 -0.28 7.70 2.41
CA ARG A 54 -0.32 8.78 1.43
C ARG A 54 0.94 8.70 0.60
N VAL A 55 0.78 8.72 -0.71
CA VAL A 55 1.88 8.52 -1.65
C VAL A 55 1.83 9.60 -2.71
N ARG A 56 2.95 10.31 -2.86
CA ARG A 56 3.17 11.24 -3.96
C ARG A 56 3.74 10.47 -5.14
N LEU A 57 2.96 10.37 -6.20
CA LEU A 57 3.35 9.67 -7.41
C LEU A 57 4.33 10.51 -8.24
N THR A 58 5.06 9.85 -9.12
CA THR A 58 5.96 10.48 -10.10
C THR A 58 5.29 11.50 -11.02
N ASN A 59 3.97 11.43 -11.20
CA ASN A 59 3.19 12.39 -11.99
C ASN A 59 2.64 13.58 -11.17
N GLY A 60 3.10 13.74 -9.93
CA GLY A 60 2.72 14.86 -9.06
C GLY A 60 1.41 14.68 -8.29
N TYR A 61 0.60 13.66 -8.62
CA TYR A 61 -0.62 13.38 -7.85
C TYR A 61 -0.31 12.76 -6.49
N GLU A 62 -0.96 13.29 -5.46
CA GLU A 62 -0.98 12.68 -4.14
C GLU A 62 -2.20 11.77 -3.99
N VAL A 63 -1.94 10.49 -3.73
CA VAL A 63 -2.98 9.48 -3.64
C VAL A 63 -2.88 8.68 -2.35
N THR A 64 -4.04 8.22 -1.89
CA THR A 64 -4.13 7.29 -0.77
C THR A 64 -4.06 5.87 -1.28
N SER A 65 -3.11 5.08 -0.76
CA SER A 65 -2.95 3.67 -1.12
C SER A 65 -3.09 2.76 0.09
N TYR A 66 -3.79 1.64 -0.09
CA TYR A 66 -3.93 0.61 0.93
C TYR A 66 -2.69 -0.28 0.97
N ILE A 67 -2.28 -0.66 2.18
CA ILE A 67 -1.16 -1.58 2.39
C ILE A 67 -1.73 -2.97 2.67
N PRO A 68 -1.63 -3.92 1.73
CA PRO A 68 -2.26 -5.23 1.88
C PRO A 68 -1.39 -6.18 2.71
N GLY A 69 -2.04 -7.02 3.52
CA GLY A 69 -1.39 -8.10 4.26
C GLY A 69 -1.34 -7.88 5.77
N ILE A 70 -0.53 -8.69 6.45
CA ILE A 70 -0.30 -8.63 7.88
C ILE A 70 1.08 -8.00 8.09
N GLY A 71 1.13 -6.92 8.87
CA GLY A 71 2.38 -6.19 9.11
C GLY A 71 2.88 -5.38 7.90
N HIS A 72 3.71 -4.36 8.16
CA HIS A 72 4.41 -3.58 7.13
C HIS A 72 5.62 -2.87 7.73
N ASN A 73 6.62 -2.59 6.89
CA ASN A 73 7.86 -1.89 7.23
C ASN A 73 7.92 -0.49 6.58
N LEU A 74 6.80 0.03 6.06
CA LEU A 74 6.83 1.31 5.35
C LEU A 74 6.89 2.45 6.35
N GLN A 75 7.78 3.40 6.07
CA GLN A 75 7.98 4.62 6.81
C GLN A 75 7.72 5.81 5.88
N GLU A 76 7.91 7.02 6.40
CA GLU A 76 7.98 8.21 5.56
C GLU A 76 9.17 8.09 4.60
N HIS A 77 9.03 8.66 3.40
CA HIS A 77 10.02 8.61 2.32
C HIS A 77 10.30 7.24 1.69
N SER A 78 9.69 6.15 2.19
CA SER A 78 9.79 4.85 1.53
C SER A 78 9.24 4.90 0.10
N ILE A 79 9.97 4.34 -0.84
CA ILE A 79 9.61 4.27 -2.25
C ILE A 79 8.76 3.02 -2.48
N VAL A 80 7.57 3.23 -3.02
CA VAL A 80 6.59 2.16 -3.24
C VAL A 80 6.08 2.14 -4.67
N LEU A 81 5.66 0.95 -5.08
CA LEU A 81 5.00 0.73 -6.36
C LEU A 81 3.51 0.54 -6.12
N ILE A 82 2.70 1.36 -6.78
CA ILE A 82 1.25 1.38 -6.63
C ILE A 82 0.58 0.72 -7.82
N ARG A 83 -0.48 -0.06 -7.57
CA ARG A 83 -1.44 -0.53 -8.58
C ARG A 83 -2.85 -0.03 -8.32
N GLY A 84 -3.68 -0.10 -9.36
CA GLY A 84 -5.11 0.17 -9.27
C GLY A 84 -5.82 -0.88 -8.40
N GLY A 85 -6.84 -0.44 -7.66
CA GLY A 85 -7.70 -1.33 -6.89
C GLY A 85 -8.37 -0.57 -5.76
N ARG A 86 -9.71 -0.46 -5.79
CA ARG A 86 -10.46 0.20 -4.73
C ARG A 86 -10.65 -0.75 -3.55
N VAL A 87 -10.40 -0.26 -2.35
CA VAL A 87 -10.86 -0.92 -1.12
C VAL A 87 -12.31 -0.51 -0.89
N LYS A 88 -13.23 -1.48 -0.83
CA LYS A 88 -14.67 -1.21 -0.64
C LYS A 88 -14.94 -0.54 0.71
N ASP A 89 -14.20 -0.95 1.73
CA ASP A 89 -14.39 -0.56 3.13
C ASP A 89 -13.98 0.89 3.42
N LEU A 90 -12.97 1.40 2.72
CA LEU A 90 -12.41 2.74 2.97
C LEU A 90 -12.84 3.71 1.88
N PRO A 91 -13.51 4.83 2.22
CA PRO A 91 -13.79 5.88 1.25
C PRO A 91 -12.48 6.56 0.80
N GLY A 92 -12.38 6.90 -0.48
CA GLY A 92 -11.21 7.59 -1.04
C GLY A 92 -9.98 6.72 -1.32
N VAL A 93 -9.92 5.47 -0.84
CA VAL A 93 -8.78 4.58 -1.08
C VAL A 93 -8.99 3.75 -2.35
N ARG A 94 -8.41 4.23 -3.46
CA ARG A 94 -8.59 3.69 -4.81
C ARG A 94 -7.42 2.85 -5.32
N TYR A 95 -6.34 2.80 -4.54
CA TYR A 95 -5.08 2.18 -4.94
C TYR A 95 -4.56 1.23 -3.88
N HIS A 96 -3.72 0.30 -4.30
CA HIS A 96 -3.01 -0.64 -3.42
C HIS A 96 -1.51 -0.54 -3.65
N THR A 97 -0.73 -0.59 -2.58
CA THR A 97 0.71 -0.82 -2.65
C THR A 97 0.99 -2.28 -3.01
N ILE A 98 1.92 -2.52 -3.92
CA ILE A 98 2.45 -3.85 -4.25
C ILE A 98 3.47 -4.24 -3.18
N ARG A 99 3.40 -5.50 -2.72
CA ARG A 99 4.31 -6.05 -1.71
C ARG A 99 5.42 -6.86 -2.37
N GLY A 100 6.61 -6.84 -1.77
CA GLY A 100 7.81 -7.51 -2.29
C GLY A 100 8.52 -6.75 -3.41
N THR A 101 8.27 -5.45 -3.54
CA THR A 101 8.84 -4.59 -4.59
C THR A 101 9.30 -3.26 -4.00
N LEU A 102 10.48 -2.78 -4.40
CA LEU A 102 11.12 -1.58 -3.81
C LEU A 102 11.22 -1.73 -2.28
N ASP A 103 10.91 -0.68 -1.52
CA ASP A 103 11.04 -0.71 -0.06
C ASP A 103 9.87 -1.46 0.63
N ALA A 104 8.82 -1.80 -0.13
CA ALA A 104 7.71 -2.58 0.39
C ALA A 104 8.10 -4.05 0.50
N GLN A 105 8.58 -4.46 1.67
CA GLN A 105 8.92 -5.86 1.97
C GLN A 105 7.73 -6.82 1.81
N GLY A 106 8.00 -8.11 1.59
CA GLY A 106 6.98 -9.16 1.56
C GLY A 106 6.26 -9.32 2.90
N VAL A 107 5.19 -10.12 2.94
CA VAL A 107 4.56 -10.52 4.21
C VAL A 107 5.29 -11.75 4.77
N ALA A 108 5.80 -11.65 6.00
CA ALA A 108 6.48 -12.74 6.68
C ALA A 108 5.55 -13.94 6.91
N ASN A 109 6.11 -15.15 6.91
CA ASN A 109 5.44 -16.41 7.25
C ASN A 109 4.14 -16.72 6.46
N ARG A 110 3.97 -16.11 5.29
CA ARG A 110 2.82 -16.38 4.43
C ARG A 110 3.02 -17.66 3.61
N LYS A 111 2.28 -18.72 3.95
CA LYS A 111 2.34 -20.02 3.26
C LYS A 111 1.42 -20.10 2.03
N GLN A 112 0.27 -19.42 2.04
CA GLN A 112 -0.72 -19.42 0.95
C GLN A 112 -0.85 -18.04 0.28
N SER A 113 -1.25 -18.03 -1.00
CA SER A 113 -1.43 -16.81 -1.83
C SER A 113 -0.21 -15.89 -1.84
N ARG A 114 0.98 -16.50 -1.88
CA ARG A 114 2.29 -15.87 -1.66
C ARG A 114 2.63 -14.79 -2.69
N SER A 115 2.29 -15.05 -3.96
CA SER A 115 2.56 -14.16 -5.09
C SER A 115 1.92 -12.79 -4.93
N LYS A 116 0.72 -12.70 -4.33
CA LYS A 116 0.01 -11.44 -4.10
C LYS A 116 0.67 -10.55 -3.03
N TYR A 117 1.42 -11.15 -2.12
CA TYR A 117 2.02 -10.47 -0.95
C TYR A 117 3.55 -10.48 -0.97
N GLY A 118 4.17 -10.84 -2.10
CA GLY A 118 5.62 -10.83 -2.26
C GLY A 118 6.38 -11.81 -1.37
N ALA A 119 5.76 -12.92 -0.95
CA ALA A 119 6.42 -13.94 -0.12
C ALA A 119 7.12 -15.01 -0.99
N LYS A 120 8.43 -15.20 -0.85
CA LYS A 120 9.20 -16.21 -1.61
C LYS A 120 8.92 -17.63 -1.12
N ARG A 121 9.03 -18.66 -1.99
CA ARG A 121 8.86 -20.09 -1.66
C ARG A 121 10.04 -20.61 -0.83
N GLY A 122 9.78 -21.31 0.28
CA GLY A 122 10.81 -22.01 1.08
C GLY A 122 11.56 -21.21 2.16
N THR A 123 11.56 -19.88 2.14
CA THR A 123 12.44 -19.07 3.03
C THR A 123 11.76 -18.58 4.32
N GLY A 124 10.85 -19.36 4.90
CA GLY A 124 10.17 -19.00 6.15
C GLY A 124 11.07 -19.01 7.39
N ALA A 125 12.28 -19.58 7.30
CA ALA A 125 13.19 -19.74 8.43
C ALA A 125 14.38 -18.76 8.44
N GLN A 126 14.84 -18.24 7.30
CA GLN A 126 16.12 -17.51 7.25
C GLN A 126 16.02 -16.01 7.51
N GLN A 127 14.83 -15.40 7.49
CA GLN A 127 14.69 -13.93 7.67
C GLN A 127 14.39 -13.49 9.11
N ALA A 128 14.10 -14.42 10.03
CA ALA A 128 13.97 -14.09 11.45
C ALA A 128 15.33 -13.97 12.17
N ALA A 129 16.42 -14.49 11.59
CA ALA A 129 17.74 -14.50 12.21
C ALA A 129 18.53 -13.18 12.05
N GLN A 130 18.09 -12.24 11.19
CA GLN A 130 18.81 -11.00 10.93
C GLN A 130 18.26 -9.76 11.67
N ALA A 131 17.31 -9.96 12.59
CA ALA A 131 16.78 -8.90 13.45
C ALA A 131 17.05 -9.21 14.93
N ALA A 132 18.31 -9.47 15.28
CA ALA A 132 18.76 -9.28 16.65
C ALA A 132 19.51 -7.94 16.69
N PRO A 133 19.02 -6.90 17.41
CA PRO A 133 19.90 -5.82 17.79
C PRO A 133 20.95 -6.40 18.72
N ALA A 134 22.23 -6.21 18.39
CA ALA A 134 23.33 -6.53 19.27
C ALA A 134 23.13 -5.77 20.59
N THR A 135 22.80 -6.51 21.65
CA THR A 135 22.92 -6.01 23.02
C THR A 135 24.39 -5.67 23.24
N GLN A 136 24.74 -4.40 23.13
CA GLN A 136 26.00 -3.92 23.69
C GLN A 136 25.86 -3.99 25.20
N ALA A 137 26.35 -5.10 25.76
CA ALA A 137 26.57 -5.23 27.18
C ALA A 137 27.59 -4.16 27.59
N ALA A 138 27.13 -3.17 28.36
CA ALA A 138 28.03 -2.28 29.08
C ALA A 138 28.83 -3.11 30.08
N PRO A 139 30.17 -3.03 30.12
CA PRO A 139 30.95 -3.67 31.16
C PRO A 139 30.73 -2.92 32.49
N THR A 140 30.31 -3.69 33.49
CA THR A 140 30.24 -3.30 34.90
C THR A 140 31.58 -2.73 35.37
N ALA A 141 31.63 -1.43 35.67
CA ALA A 141 32.75 -0.84 36.38
C ALA A 141 32.58 -1.13 37.88
N ALA A 142 33.36 -2.09 38.37
CA ALA A 142 33.58 -2.32 39.79
C ALA A 142 34.36 -1.15 40.41
N ALA A 143 33.99 -0.78 41.63
CA ALA A 143 34.55 0.28 42.46
C ALA A 143 36.07 0.16 42.71
N PRO A 144 36.69 1.21 43.28
CA PRO A 144 37.18 0.99 44.65
C PRO A 144 36.86 2.12 45.61
N GLN A 145 36.44 1.71 46.81
CA GLN A 145 36.39 2.51 48.03
C GLN A 145 37.79 3.04 48.37
N LYS A 146 37.89 4.31 48.78
CA LYS A 146 39.00 4.81 49.59
C LYS A 146 38.43 5.53 50.83
N LYS A 147 39.15 5.29 51.92
CA LYS A 147 38.99 5.78 53.30
C LYS A 147 38.70 7.28 53.38
#